data_AF-A0AAU7YVF1-F1
#
_entry.id   AF-A0AAU7YVF1-F1
#
_cell.length_a   1.000
_cell.length_b   1.000
_cell.length_c   1.000
_cell.angle_alpha   90.00
_cell.angle_beta   90.00
_cell.angle_gamma   90.00
#
_symmetry.space_group_name_H-M   'P 1'
#
loop_
_entity.id
_entity.type
_entity.pdbx_description
1 polymer ?
#
loop_
_entity_poly.entity_id
_entity_poly.type
_entity_poly.pdbx_seq_one_letter_code
_entity_poly.pdbx_strand_id
1 'polypeptide(L)'
;MCVLWAMGITQHTSASDGSTAISNLLLVTGNYMRPGCGAYPLRGHNNVQGASDMGAMPDSYPGYQHVTEPAIREKFEKGWGVALSPDRGMDNHQMVDAIHEGKLRAMYLAGEDMISADSNANFVGAAFEKLDLFVVQDIFFSETCRYADVVLPSVPALEKDGTFTNTERRVQRLYQALPELGEAKADWRITMELANRMGGNWNYRHPSEIMAEMASLTPLFEGASFERLEAYKTLQWPIAKDGSDQPILYLNRFPFPDNKARFYPVSFREPEEALDDDFDLFLNNGRILEHFHEGNMTHRVDGIREETPERYLEISEDLEK
;
A
#
# COMPACT_ATOMS: atom_id res chain seq x y z
N MET A 1 -16.93 15.41 15.94
CA MET A 1 -15.48 15.28 16.17
C MET A 1 -14.95 14.28 15.16
N CYS A 2 -13.90 14.66 14.45
CA CYS A 2 -13.10 13.74 13.65
C CYS A 2 -11.76 13.57 14.33
N VAL A 3 -11.16 12.39 14.20
CA VAL A 3 -9.75 12.18 14.55
C VAL A 3 -9.01 11.81 13.28
N LEU A 4 -8.00 12.60 12.94
CA LEU A 4 -7.09 12.37 11.84
C LEU A 4 -5.74 11.99 12.43
N TRP A 5 -5.12 10.91 11.97
CA TRP A 5 -3.80 10.49 12.42
C TRP A 5 -3.02 9.85 11.28
N ALA A 6 -1.72 9.71 11.46
CA ALA A 6 -0.82 9.08 10.49
C ALA A 6 0.25 8.28 11.24
N MET A 7 1.50 8.43 10.81
CA MET A 7 2.62 7.60 11.25
C MET A 7 3.03 7.79 12.71
N GLY A 8 2.78 8.96 13.30
CA GLY A 8 3.00 9.20 14.75
C GLY A 8 2.09 8.39 15.68
N ILE A 9 1.20 7.56 15.13
CA ILE A 9 0.50 6.50 15.86
C ILE A 9 0.94 5.14 15.33
N THR A 10 1.02 4.95 14.01
CA THR A 10 1.18 3.62 13.40
C THR A 10 2.61 3.09 13.40
N GLN A 11 3.64 3.91 13.61
CA GLN A 11 5.06 3.50 13.64
C GLN A 11 5.62 3.44 15.05
N HIS A 12 4.90 2.76 15.95
CA HIS A 12 5.32 2.51 17.33
C HIS A 12 4.97 1.08 17.74
N THR A 13 5.67 0.54 18.74
CA THR A 13 5.43 -0.81 19.29
C THR A 13 3.99 -1.05 19.76
N SER A 14 3.29 0.03 20.14
CA SER A 14 1.88 0.03 20.59
C SER A 14 0.89 0.58 19.54
N ALA A 15 1.27 0.62 18.27
CA ALA A 15 0.51 1.25 17.18
C ALA A 15 -0.95 0.80 17.05
N SER A 16 -1.18 -0.51 17.06
CA SER A 16 -2.52 -1.08 16.95
C SER A 16 -3.40 -0.70 18.15
N ASP A 17 -2.83 -0.64 19.34
CA ASP A 17 -3.53 -0.23 20.56
C ASP A 17 -3.87 1.27 20.51
N GLY A 18 -2.94 2.12 20.03
CA GLY A 18 -3.19 3.54 19.83
C GLY A 18 -4.34 3.82 18.86
N SER A 19 -4.33 3.14 17.71
CA SER A 19 -5.44 3.23 16.72
C SER A 19 -6.77 2.72 17.29
N THR A 20 -6.72 1.66 18.10
CA THR A 20 -7.88 1.09 18.79
C THR A 20 -8.43 2.04 19.86
N ALA A 21 -7.55 2.71 20.62
CA ALA A 21 -7.93 3.72 21.60
C ALA A 21 -8.68 4.88 20.94
N ILE A 22 -8.21 5.35 19.77
CA ILE A 22 -8.88 6.38 18.98
C ILE A 22 -10.28 5.93 18.56
N SER A 23 -10.42 4.69 18.06
CA SER A 23 -11.73 4.13 17.68
C SER A 23 -12.68 4.02 18.89
N ASN A 24 -12.20 3.52 20.03
CA ASN A 24 -12.97 3.48 21.27
C ASN A 24 -13.45 4.89 21.68
N LEU A 25 -12.58 5.90 21.64
CA LEU A 25 -12.95 7.28 21.97
C LEU A 25 -14.08 7.79 21.05
N LEU A 26 -13.97 7.55 19.75
CA LEU A 26 -15.01 7.92 18.78
C LEU A 26 -16.33 7.18 19.05
N LEU A 27 -16.29 5.91 19.48
CA LEU A 27 -17.48 5.15 19.85
C LEU A 27 -18.15 5.70 21.12
N VAL A 28 -17.41 5.93 22.21
CA VAL A 28 -17.95 6.49 23.47
C VAL A 28 -18.60 7.85 23.23
N THR A 29 -17.99 8.67 22.37
CA THR A 29 -18.45 10.03 22.10
C THR A 29 -19.51 10.11 21.00
N GLY A 30 -19.95 8.98 20.43
CA GLY A 30 -20.96 8.93 19.37
C GLY A 30 -20.53 9.62 18.07
N ASN A 31 -19.23 9.60 17.77
CA ASN A 31 -18.61 10.26 16.61
C ASN A 31 -18.35 9.28 15.44
N TYR A 32 -19.18 8.26 15.29
CA TYR A 32 -19.30 7.44 14.08
C TYR A 32 -20.70 7.64 13.46
N MET A 33 -20.89 7.07 12.26
CA MET A 33 -22.21 6.96 11.60
C MET A 33 -22.88 8.30 11.24
N ARG A 34 -22.11 9.39 11.11
CA ARG A 34 -22.63 10.69 10.69
C ARG A 34 -21.59 11.54 9.94
N PRO A 35 -22.02 12.44 9.04
CA PRO A 35 -21.11 13.37 8.37
C PRO A 35 -20.32 14.24 9.37
N GLY A 36 -19.10 14.65 8.99
CA GLY A 36 -18.25 15.53 9.82
C GLY A 36 -17.75 14.86 11.11
N CYS A 37 -17.77 13.53 11.17
CA CYS A 37 -17.23 12.73 12.25
C CYS A 37 -16.46 11.52 11.70
N GLY A 38 -15.80 10.78 12.58
CA GLY A 38 -15.17 9.50 12.27
C GLY A 38 -13.66 9.49 12.44
N ALA A 39 -13.08 8.37 12.01
CA ALA A 39 -11.67 8.06 12.10
C ALA A 39 -11.05 8.15 10.71
N TYR A 40 -10.00 8.94 10.56
CA TYR A 40 -9.34 9.20 9.28
C TYR A 40 -7.84 8.89 9.41
N PRO A 41 -7.43 7.62 9.27
CA PRO A 41 -6.03 7.29 9.11
C PRO A 41 -5.56 7.87 7.77
N LEU A 42 -4.75 8.93 7.83
CA LEU A 42 -4.19 9.60 6.67
C LEU A 42 -3.13 8.70 6.06
N ARG A 43 -3.47 8.11 4.92
CA ARG A 43 -2.58 7.25 4.16
C ARG A 43 -1.62 8.11 3.31
N GLY A 44 -0.33 7.76 3.32
CA GLY A 44 0.73 8.56 2.71
C GLY A 44 0.79 8.47 1.18
N HIS A 45 0.98 7.27 0.64
CA HIS A 45 1.12 7.08 -0.81
C HIS A 45 -0.21 7.28 -1.56
N ASN A 46 -0.12 7.74 -2.81
CA ASN A 46 -1.23 8.02 -3.70
C ASN A 46 -2.21 6.85 -3.87
N ASN A 47 -1.72 5.61 -3.78
CA ASN A 47 -2.51 4.40 -4.03
C ASN A 47 -2.33 3.29 -3.00
N VAL A 48 -1.80 3.56 -1.81
CA VAL A 48 -1.68 2.51 -0.77
C VAL A 48 -3.06 1.97 -0.37
N GLN A 49 -4.11 2.79 -0.44
CA GLN A 49 -5.49 2.31 -0.28
C GLN A 49 -5.84 1.32 -1.39
N GLY A 50 -5.61 1.68 -2.65
CA GLY A 50 -5.90 0.82 -3.80
C GLY A 50 -5.07 -0.47 -3.83
N ALA A 51 -3.79 -0.43 -3.45
CA ALA A 51 -2.96 -1.62 -3.33
C ALA A 51 -3.55 -2.60 -2.31
N SER A 52 -3.93 -2.11 -1.11
CA SER A 52 -4.64 -2.93 -0.12
C SER A 52 -5.99 -3.45 -0.67
N ASP A 53 -6.74 -2.58 -1.35
CA ASP A 53 -8.05 -2.94 -1.92
C ASP A 53 -7.92 -4.07 -2.95
N MET A 54 -6.82 -4.12 -3.71
CA MET A 54 -6.57 -5.13 -4.74
C MET A 54 -5.88 -6.39 -4.20
N GLY A 55 -5.76 -6.54 -2.88
CA GLY A 55 -5.18 -7.73 -2.26
C GLY A 55 -3.66 -7.81 -2.36
N ALA A 56 -2.94 -6.68 -2.47
CA ALA A 56 -1.49 -6.64 -2.28
C ALA A 56 -1.13 -6.79 -0.79
N MET A 57 -1.63 -7.87 -0.18
CA MET A 57 -1.47 -8.25 1.22
C MET A 57 -1.38 -9.78 1.28
N PRO A 58 -0.59 -10.35 2.20
CA PRO A 58 -0.32 -11.79 2.21
C PRO A 58 -1.53 -12.65 2.57
N ASP A 59 -2.63 -12.07 3.06
CA ASP A 59 -3.74 -12.80 3.68
C ASP A 59 -5.10 -12.58 3.00
N SER A 60 -5.16 -11.80 1.92
CA SER A 60 -6.43 -11.33 1.34
C SER A 60 -6.39 -11.22 -0.18
N TYR A 61 -7.46 -11.70 -0.83
CA TYR A 61 -7.81 -11.36 -2.21
C TYR A 61 -8.39 -9.93 -2.30
N PRO A 62 -8.60 -9.38 -3.52
CA PRO A 62 -9.25 -8.07 -3.69
C PRO A 62 -10.54 -7.91 -2.87
N GLY A 63 -10.74 -6.72 -2.31
CA GLY A 63 -11.88 -6.37 -1.46
C GLY A 63 -11.84 -6.95 -0.04
N TYR A 64 -10.64 -7.17 0.50
CA TYR A 64 -10.43 -7.67 1.87
C TYR A 64 -11.06 -9.05 2.11
N GLN A 65 -10.97 -9.92 1.12
CA GLN A 65 -11.57 -11.25 1.17
C GLN A 65 -10.49 -12.28 1.54
N HIS A 66 -10.50 -12.75 2.78
CA HIS A 66 -9.40 -13.55 3.34
C HIS A 66 -9.17 -14.88 2.62
N VAL A 67 -7.89 -15.22 2.38
CA VAL A 67 -7.47 -16.45 1.68
C VAL A 67 -7.81 -17.73 2.44
N THR A 68 -7.92 -17.61 3.77
CA THR A 68 -8.25 -18.71 4.68
C THR A 68 -9.72 -19.14 4.60
N GLU A 69 -10.59 -18.31 4.02
CA GLU A 69 -12.03 -18.58 3.90
C GLU A 69 -12.30 -19.49 2.68
N PRO A 70 -12.73 -20.76 2.87
CA PRO A 70 -12.81 -21.72 1.76
C PRO A 70 -13.77 -21.30 0.64
N ALA A 71 -14.93 -20.72 0.99
CA ALA A 71 -15.91 -20.26 0.00
C ALA A 71 -15.40 -19.05 -0.82
N ILE A 72 -14.57 -18.20 -0.21
CA ILE A 72 -13.92 -17.10 -0.94
C ILE A 72 -12.88 -17.68 -1.90
N ARG A 73 -12.01 -18.58 -1.41
CA ARG A 73 -11.00 -19.23 -2.23
C ARG A 73 -11.61 -19.95 -3.44
N GLU A 74 -12.65 -20.77 -3.24
CA GLU A 74 -13.35 -21.48 -4.32
C GLU A 74 -13.85 -20.53 -5.42
N LYS A 75 -14.36 -19.35 -5.04
CA LYS A 75 -14.80 -18.34 -6.01
C LYS A 75 -13.64 -17.83 -6.88
N PHE A 76 -12.48 -17.54 -6.28
CA PHE A 76 -11.30 -17.09 -7.03
C PHE A 76 -10.69 -18.23 -7.85
N GLU A 77 -10.62 -19.45 -7.32
CA GLU A 77 -10.18 -20.64 -8.06
C GLU A 77 -11.05 -20.89 -9.30
N LYS A 78 -12.36 -20.73 -9.18
CA LYS A 78 -13.30 -20.82 -10.30
C LYS A 78 -13.10 -19.68 -11.30
N GLY A 79 -12.87 -18.46 -10.81
CA GLY A 79 -12.65 -17.27 -11.65
C GLY A 79 -11.37 -17.36 -12.48
N TRP A 80 -10.29 -17.85 -11.87
CA TRP A 80 -8.96 -17.92 -12.49
C TRP A 80 -8.61 -19.29 -13.07
N GLY A 81 -9.41 -20.33 -12.81
CA GLY A 81 -9.19 -21.67 -13.35
C GLY A 81 -7.97 -22.38 -12.78
N VAL A 82 -7.55 -22.04 -11.56
CA VAL A 82 -6.35 -22.59 -10.90
C VAL A 82 -6.63 -22.83 -9.43
N ALA A 83 -5.99 -23.85 -8.85
CA ALA A 83 -6.03 -24.07 -7.40
C ALA A 83 -5.17 -23.02 -6.68
N LEU A 84 -5.64 -22.53 -5.54
CA LEU A 84 -4.98 -21.47 -4.78
C LEU A 84 -4.58 -21.96 -3.38
N SER A 85 -3.56 -21.32 -2.80
CA SER A 85 -3.11 -21.65 -1.45
C SER A 85 -4.20 -21.33 -0.43
N PRO A 86 -4.43 -22.20 0.57
CA PRO A 86 -5.25 -21.87 1.73
C PRO A 86 -4.53 -21.02 2.78
N ASP A 87 -3.21 -20.92 2.67
CA ASP A 87 -2.34 -20.36 3.69
C ASP A 87 -1.99 -18.90 3.42
N ARG A 88 -1.85 -18.12 4.49
CA ARG A 88 -1.33 -16.76 4.45
C ARG A 88 0.13 -16.77 3.98
N GLY A 89 0.48 -15.83 3.10
CA GLY A 89 1.85 -15.57 2.66
C GLY A 89 2.70 -14.84 3.72
N MET A 90 3.95 -14.54 3.37
CA MET A 90 4.84 -13.75 4.22
C MET A 90 4.59 -12.25 4.00
N ASP A 91 4.62 -11.44 5.07
CA ASP A 91 4.77 -9.99 4.94
C ASP A 91 6.24 -9.61 4.66
N ASN A 92 6.50 -8.33 4.35
CA ASN A 92 7.83 -7.84 3.95
C ASN A 92 8.92 -8.15 4.99
N HIS A 93 8.63 -7.97 6.29
CA HIS A 93 9.59 -8.30 7.36
C HIS A 93 9.87 -9.81 7.40
N GLN A 94 8.81 -10.64 7.36
CA GLN A 94 8.94 -12.09 7.32
C GLN A 94 9.70 -12.58 6.07
N MET A 95 9.57 -11.89 4.94
CA MET A 95 10.32 -12.21 3.72
C MET A 95 11.82 -11.96 3.92
N VAL A 96 12.22 -10.82 4.48
CA VAL A 96 13.64 -10.51 4.76
C VAL A 96 14.24 -11.55 5.73
N ASP A 97 13.52 -11.88 6.80
CA ASP A 97 13.95 -12.93 7.74
C ASP A 97 14.07 -14.30 7.05
N ALA A 98 13.08 -14.68 6.23
CA ALA A 98 13.07 -15.94 5.49
C ALA A 98 14.22 -16.04 4.48
N ILE A 99 14.69 -14.92 3.92
CA ILE A 99 15.89 -14.89 3.06
C ILE A 99 17.13 -15.18 3.90
N HIS A 100 17.28 -14.55 5.07
CA HIS A 100 18.41 -14.84 5.96
C HIS A 100 18.45 -16.30 6.40
N GLU A 101 17.29 -16.91 6.62
CA GLU A 101 17.10 -18.33 6.96
C GLU A 101 17.25 -19.28 5.75
N GLY A 102 17.38 -18.76 4.53
CA GLY A 102 17.48 -19.56 3.30
C GLY A 102 16.19 -20.26 2.86
N LYS A 103 15.04 -19.82 3.41
CA LYS A 103 13.69 -20.33 3.08
C LYS A 103 13.09 -19.61 1.87
N LEU A 104 13.43 -18.34 1.65
CA LEU A 104 13.05 -17.56 0.48
C LEU A 104 14.28 -17.34 -0.39
N ARG A 105 14.22 -17.81 -1.64
CA ARG A 105 15.37 -17.83 -2.56
C ARG A 105 15.22 -16.94 -3.78
N ALA A 106 13.99 -16.59 -4.13
CA ALA A 106 13.70 -15.70 -5.24
C ALA A 106 12.69 -14.66 -4.83
N MET A 107 12.89 -13.42 -5.26
CA MET A 107 12.00 -12.30 -4.97
C MET A 107 11.77 -11.48 -6.23
N TYR A 108 10.52 -11.07 -6.44
CA TYR A 108 10.13 -10.10 -7.45
C TYR A 108 9.51 -8.90 -6.74
N LEU A 109 10.27 -7.80 -6.67
CA LEU A 109 9.88 -6.55 -6.08
C LEU A 109 9.41 -5.58 -7.18
N ALA A 110 8.27 -4.91 -6.98
CA ALA A 110 7.72 -4.01 -7.98
C ALA A 110 7.33 -2.66 -7.35
N GLY A 111 8.00 -1.59 -7.79
CA GLY A 111 7.68 -0.20 -7.44
C GLY A 111 8.02 0.18 -6.01
N GLU A 112 9.10 -0.36 -5.44
CA GLU A 112 9.50 -0.11 -4.05
C GLU A 112 11.03 -0.11 -3.90
N ASP A 113 11.54 0.81 -3.07
CA ASP A 113 12.96 0.92 -2.72
C ASP A 113 13.18 0.55 -1.25
N MET A 114 13.19 -0.75 -0.98
CA MET A 114 13.29 -1.31 0.38
C MET A 114 14.59 -0.91 1.09
N ILE A 115 15.72 -0.76 0.39
CA ILE A 115 16.98 -0.34 1.02
C ILE A 115 16.88 1.06 1.63
N SER A 116 16.17 1.97 0.96
CA SER A 116 15.99 3.34 1.43
C SER A 116 14.83 3.48 2.42
N ALA A 117 13.78 2.65 2.27
CA ALA A 117 12.52 2.81 2.99
C ALA A 117 12.37 1.91 4.22
N ASP A 118 12.91 0.69 4.22
CA ASP A 118 12.77 -0.24 5.33
C ASP A 118 13.72 0.10 6.49
N SER A 119 13.33 -0.31 7.69
CA SER A 119 14.19 -0.19 8.87
C SER A 119 15.42 -1.09 8.73
N ASN A 120 16.59 -0.57 9.09
CA ASN A 120 17.86 -1.29 9.08
C ASN A 120 18.30 -1.76 7.68
N ALA A 121 18.67 -0.79 6.84
CA ALA A 121 19.15 -1.01 5.48
C ALA A 121 20.29 -2.05 5.36
N ASN A 122 21.16 -2.16 6.38
CA ASN A 122 22.25 -3.13 6.40
C ASN A 122 21.73 -4.57 6.50
N PHE A 123 20.73 -4.81 7.36
CA PHE A 123 20.09 -6.11 7.51
C PHE A 123 19.38 -6.50 6.21
N VAL A 124 18.57 -5.58 5.67
CA VAL A 124 17.84 -5.78 4.41
C VAL A 124 18.80 -6.05 3.24
N GLY A 125 19.85 -5.25 3.07
CA GLY A 125 20.86 -5.46 2.03
C GLY A 125 21.58 -6.81 2.15
N ALA A 126 21.98 -7.19 3.37
CA ALA A 126 22.59 -8.50 3.62
C ALA A 126 21.63 -9.68 3.39
N ALA A 127 20.31 -9.46 3.42
CA ALA A 127 19.34 -10.45 2.99
C ALA A 127 19.38 -10.57 1.45
N PHE A 128 19.26 -9.46 0.73
CA PHE A 128 19.19 -9.48 -0.74
C PHE A 128 20.41 -10.13 -1.41
N GLU A 129 21.61 -9.98 -0.83
CA GLU A 129 22.82 -10.68 -1.31
C GLU A 129 22.75 -12.22 -1.24
N LYS A 130 21.78 -12.79 -0.51
CA LYS A 130 21.58 -14.24 -0.36
C LYS A 130 20.54 -14.81 -1.32
N LEU A 131 19.84 -13.99 -2.08
CA LEU A 131 18.85 -14.47 -3.05
C LEU A 131 19.55 -15.19 -4.21
N ASP A 132 18.94 -16.29 -4.67
CA ASP A 132 19.37 -16.99 -5.90
C ASP A 132 18.89 -16.21 -7.15
N LEU A 133 17.81 -15.43 -7.02
CA LEU A 133 17.27 -14.56 -8.07
C LEU A 133 16.52 -13.37 -7.44
N PHE A 134 16.95 -12.15 -7.74
CA PHE A 134 16.26 -10.93 -7.37
C PHE A 134 15.87 -10.10 -8.60
N VAL A 135 14.55 -9.97 -8.82
CA VAL A 135 13.98 -9.15 -9.89
C VAL A 135 13.40 -7.87 -9.28
N VAL A 136 13.82 -6.72 -9.79
CA VAL A 136 13.25 -5.42 -9.40
C VAL A 136 12.60 -4.77 -10.62
N GLN A 137 11.33 -4.41 -10.49
CA GLN A 137 10.62 -3.59 -11.46
C GLN A 137 10.43 -2.20 -10.92
N ASP A 138 10.98 -1.21 -11.62
CA ASP A 138 11.01 0.18 -11.14
C ASP A 138 11.00 1.15 -12.33
N ILE A 139 10.58 2.38 -12.08
CA ILE A 139 10.64 3.49 -13.04
C ILE A 139 12.03 4.15 -13.07
N PHE A 140 12.81 4.01 -11.99
CA PHE A 140 14.18 4.50 -11.88
C PHE A 140 15.11 3.42 -11.33
N PHE A 141 16.41 3.57 -11.59
CA PHE A 141 17.41 2.73 -10.93
C PHE A 141 17.61 3.22 -9.49
N SER A 142 16.92 2.58 -8.54
CA SER A 142 16.93 2.87 -7.10
C SER A 142 18.11 2.21 -6.35
N GLU A 143 18.26 2.47 -5.04
CA GLU A 143 19.31 1.80 -4.25
C GLU A 143 19.06 0.29 -4.16
N THR A 144 17.78 -0.12 -4.11
CA THR A 144 17.41 -1.54 -4.15
C THR A 144 17.79 -2.23 -5.47
N CYS A 145 17.71 -1.54 -6.61
CA CYS A 145 18.15 -2.07 -7.91
C CYS A 145 19.63 -2.50 -7.93
N ARG A 146 20.47 -1.98 -7.02
CA ARG A 146 21.89 -2.36 -6.94
C ARG A 146 22.11 -3.81 -6.51
N TYR A 147 21.12 -4.42 -5.88
CA TYR A 147 21.13 -5.83 -5.45
C TYR A 147 20.44 -6.76 -6.45
N ALA A 148 19.77 -6.22 -7.48
CA ALA A 148 18.96 -7.01 -8.40
C ALA A 148 19.82 -7.74 -9.45
N ASP A 149 19.45 -8.99 -9.75
CA ASP A 149 19.97 -9.71 -10.92
C ASP A 149 19.34 -9.20 -12.22
N VAL A 150 18.06 -8.81 -12.14
CA VAL A 150 17.29 -8.33 -13.29
C VAL A 150 16.51 -7.07 -12.89
N VAL A 151 16.66 -6.02 -13.70
CA VAL A 151 15.84 -4.80 -13.58
C VAL A 151 14.88 -4.74 -14.76
N LEU A 152 13.58 -4.64 -14.47
CA LEU A 152 12.50 -4.51 -15.46
C LEU A 152 11.97 -3.07 -15.47
N PRO A 153 12.21 -2.28 -16.53
CA PRO A 153 11.83 -0.87 -16.54
C PRO A 153 10.32 -0.69 -16.70
N SER A 154 9.66 -0.06 -15.72
CA SER A 154 8.26 0.34 -15.82
C SER A 154 8.11 1.83 -16.14
N VAL A 155 6.89 2.25 -16.51
CA VAL A 155 6.60 3.65 -16.85
C VAL A 155 5.90 4.39 -15.70
N PRO A 156 6.11 5.71 -15.52
CA PRO A 156 5.43 6.52 -14.51
C PRO A 156 3.94 6.70 -14.81
N ALA A 157 3.20 7.29 -13.86
CA ALA A 157 1.74 7.42 -13.96
C ALA A 157 1.24 8.15 -15.23
N LEU A 158 1.95 9.19 -15.69
CA LEU A 158 1.52 9.96 -16.87
C LEU A 158 1.66 9.18 -18.19
N GLU A 159 2.33 8.03 -18.19
CA GLU A 159 2.61 7.21 -19.36
C GLU A 159 1.73 5.95 -19.44
N LYS A 160 0.77 5.80 -18.52
CA LYS A 160 -0.13 4.62 -18.46
C LYS A 160 -1.57 4.99 -18.08
N ASP A 161 -2.52 4.20 -18.55
CA ASP A 161 -3.90 4.21 -18.04
C ASP A 161 -4.02 3.37 -16.77
N GLY A 162 -4.99 3.71 -15.93
CA GLY A 162 -5.28 2.96 -14.72
C GLY A 162 -6.20 3.70 -13.76
N THR A 163 -6.10 3.38 -12.48
CA THR A 163 -6.81 4.09 -11.42
C THR A 163 -5.95 4.20 -10.16
N PHE A 164 -6.16 5.27 -9.40
CA PHE A 164 -5.72 5.34 -8.00
C PHE A 164 -6.93 5.39 -7.08
N THR A 165 -6.81 4.74 -5.93
CA THR A 165 -7.70 4.90 -4.79
C THR A 165 -6.98 5.67 -3.69
N ASN A 166 -7.51 6.84 -3.33
CA ASN A 166 -6.90 7.74 -2.35
C ASN A 166 -7.28 7.40 -0.89
N THR A 167 -6.83 8.22 0.08
CA THR A 167 -7.05 8.02 1.52
C THR A 167 -8.52 7.97 1.95
N GLU A 168 -9.45 8.53 1.19
CA GLU A 168 -10.89 8.51 1.48
C GLU A 168 -11.64 7.43 0.69
N ARG A 169 -10.91 6.45 0.12
CA ARG A 169 -11.43 5.36 -0.73
C ARG A 169 -11.94 5.81 -2.09
N ARG A 170 -11.61 7.02 -2.53
CA ARG A 170 -12.05 7.53 -3.83
C ARG A 170 -11.18 6.94 -4.93
N VAL A 171 -11.81 6.17 -5.80
CA VAL A 171 -11.29 5.64 -7.06
C VAL A 171 -11.35 6.74 -8.10
N GLN A 172 -10.19 7.02 -8.72
CA GLN A 172 -10.00 8.07 -9.71
C GLN A 172 -9.26 7.49 -10.91
N ARG A 173 -9.72 7.81 -12.12
CA ARG A 173 -9.07 7.35 -13.34
C ARG A 173 -7.78 8.13 -13.62
N LEU A 174 -6.75 7.37 -13.96
CA LEU A 174 -5.51 7.85 -14.54
C LEU A 174 -5.63 7.71 -16.07
N TYR A 175 -5.32 8.78 -16.79
CA TYR A 175 -5.30 8.81 -18.24
C TYR A 175 -3.85 8.88 -18.71
N GLN A 176 -3.50 8.05 -19.68
CA GLN A 176 -2.21 8.20 -20.35
C GLN A 176 -2.16 9.57 -21.04
N ALA A 177 -1.23 10.41 -20.60
CA ALA A 177 -1.00 11.75 -21.14
C ALA A 177 0.26 11.82 -22.01
N LEU A 178 1.20 10.90 -21.81
CA LEU A 178 2.48 10.79 -22.52
C LEU A 178 2.66 9.38 -23.08
N PRO A 179 3.38 9.21 -24.20
CA PRO A 179 3.72 7.88 -24.69
C PRO A 179 4.71 7.18 -23.74
N GLU A 180 4.67 5.84 -23.69
CA GLU A 180 5.70 5.04 -22.99
C GLU A 180 7.09 5.35 -23.58
N LEU A 181 8.10 5.50 -22.71
CA LEU A 181 9.47 5.79 -23.12
C LEU A 181 10.33 4.55 -23.37
N GLY A 182 10.98 4.50 -24.54
CA GLY A 182 11.95 3.45 -24.88
C GLY A 182 11.33 2.05 -24.89
N GLU A 183 11.91 1.14 -24.10
CA GLU A 183 11.41 -0.22 -23.94
C GLU A 183 10.59 -0.44 -22.66
N ALA A 184 10.42 0.62 -21.84
CA ALA A 184 9.65 0.58 -20.62
C ALA A 184 8.16 0.33 -20.93
N LYS A 185 7.46 -0.33 -20.02
CA LYS A 185 6.04 -0.69 -20.20
C LYS A 185 5.25 -0.40 -18.93
N ALA A 186 3.93 -0.23 -19.06
CA ALA A 186 3.05 -0.26 -17.91
C ALA A 186 3.24 -1.54 -17.08
N ASP A 187 3.24 -1.44 -15.75
CA ASP A 187 3.55 -2.54 -14.83
C ASP A 187 2.73 -3.81 -15.12
N TRP A 188 1.43 -3.64 -15.36
CA TRP A 188 0.52 -4.75 -15.66
C TRP A 188 0.89 -5.49 -16.94
N ARG A 189 1.48 -4.81 -17.93
CA ARG A 189 1.95 -5.45 -19.17
C ARG A 189 3.18 -6.29 -18.91
N ILE A 190 4.11 -5.81 -18.09
CA ILE A 190 5.30 -6.56 -17.68
C ILE A 190 4.88 -7.83 -16.92
N THR A 191 3.98 -7.68 -15.93
CA THR A 191 3.44 -8.81 -15.16
C THR A 191 2.73 -9.82 -16.08
N MET A 192 1.88 -9.36 -16.99
CA MET A 192 1.18 -10.23 -17.94
C MET A 192 2.14 -10.96 -18.88
N GLU A 193 3.14 -10.26 -19.39
CA GLU A 193 4.17 -10.82 -20.26
C GLU A 193 5.04 -11.87 -19.57
N LEU A 194 5.37 -11.67 -18.30
CA LEU A 194 6.07 -12.64 -17.48
C LEU A 194 5.19 -13.86 -17.19
N ALA A 195 3.95 -13.64 -16.75
CA ALA A 195 2.98 -14.69 -16.49
C ALA A 195 2.76 -15.56 -17.74
N ASN A 196 2.66 -14.97 -18.93
CA ASN A 196 2.51 -15.68 -20.20
C ASN A 196 3.73 -16.53 -20.56
N ARG A 197 4.94 -16.06 -20.28
CA ARG A 197 6.17 -16.87 -20.44
C ARG A 197 6.20 -18.07 -19.48
N MET A 198 5.48 -17.98 -18.37
CA MET A 198 5.28 -19.07 -17.40
C MET A 198 4.03 -19.92 -17.66
N GLY A 199 3.29 -19.66 -18.74
CA GLY A 199 2.09 -20.43 -19.13
C GLY A 199 0.74 -19.88 -18.67
N GLY A 200 0.68 -18.63 -18.17
CA GLY A 200 -0.53 -17.99 -17.66
C GLY A 200 -1.64 -17.74 -18.70
N ASN A 201 -1.31 -17.62 -19.99
CA ASN A 201 -2.25 -17.39 -21.10
C ASN A 201 -3.20 -16.19 -20.91
N TRP A 202 -2.76 -15.15 -20.20
CA TRP A 202 -3.45 -13.88 -20.02
C TRP A 202 -3.44 -13.05 -21.31
N ASN A 203 -4.51 -12.30 -21.57
CA ASN A 203 -4.69 -11.57 -22.84
C ASN A 203 -5.38 -10.21 -22.65
N TYR A 204 -5.09 -9.51 -21.54
CA TYR A 204 -5.63 -8.18 -21.30
C TYR A 204 -5.05 -7.17 -22.28
N ARG A 205 -5.92 -6.34 -22.87
CA ARG A 205 -5.55 -5.31 -23.85
C ARG A 205 -5.56 -3.92 -23.26
N HIS A 206 -6.31 -3.73 -22.18
CA HIS A 206 -6.48 -2.45 -21.51
C HIS A 206 -6.82 -2.69 -20.02
N PRO A 207 -6.37 -1.83 -19.09
CA PRO A 207 -6.66 -1.98 -17.65
C PRO A 207 -8.14 -1.98 -17.29
N SER A 208 -9.03 -1.53 -18.18
CA SER A 208 -10.49 -1.68 -18.00
C SER A 208 -10.94 -3.14 -17.94
N GLU A 209 -10.27 -4.04 -18.68
CA GLU A 209 -10.57 -5.48 -18.64
C GLU A 209 -10.13 -6.09 -17.30
N ILE A 210 -9.01 -5.63 -16.75
CA ILE A 210 -8.53 -6.01 -15.40
C ILE A 210 -9.53 -5.52 -14.33
N MET A 211 -10.00 -4.27 -14.43
CA MET A 211 -11.03 -3.75 -13.52
C MET A 211 -12.33 -4.54 -13.63
N ALA A 212 -12.77 -4.89 -14.84
CA ALA A 212 -14.00 -5.65 -15.05
C ALA A 212 -13.90 -7.06 -14.42
N GLU A 213 -12.76 -7.73 -14.57
CA GLU A 213 -12.53 -9.03 -13.91
C GLU A 213 -12.55 -8.88 -12.38
N MET A 214 -11.80 -7.92 -11.84
CA MET A 214 -11.75 -7.63 -10.41
C MET A 214 -13.15 -7.36 -9.84
N ALA A 215 -13.93 -6.49 -10.50
CA ALA A 215 -15.30 -6.16 -10.09
C ALA A 215 -16.21 -7.39 -10.09
N SER A 216 -16.02 -8.33 -11.03
CA SER A 216 -16.81 -9.56 -11.11
C SER A 216 -16.57 -10.52 -9.94
N LEU A 217 -15.39 -10.45 -9.31
CA LEU A 217 -14.99 -11.29 -8.18
C LEU A 217 -15.13 -10.57 -6.83
N THR A 218 -15.39 -9.27 -6.83
CA THR A 218 -15.26 -8.42 -5.65
C THR A 218 -16.52 -7.61 -5.38
N PRO A 219 -17.42 -8.08 -4.49
CA PRO A 219 -18.71 -7.41 -4.22
C PRO A 219 -18.59 -5.93 -3.80
N LEU A 220 -17.49 -5.58 -3.12
CA LEU A 220 -17.20 -4.21 -2.70
C LEU A 220 -17.03 -3.22 -3.87
N PHE A 221 -16.67 -3.75 -5.05
CA PHE A 221 -16.40 -3.02 -6.28
C PHE A 221 -17.32 -3.50 -7.43
N GLU A 222 -18.45 -4.15 -7.16
CA GLU A 222 -19.28 -4.80 -8.19
C GLU A 222 -19.70 -3.84 -9.32
N GLY A 223 -19.92 -2.56 -9.00
CA GLY A 223 -20.23 -1.54 -10.01
C GLY A 223 -19.04 -0.73 -10.52
N ALA A 224 -17.80 -1.06 -10.14
CA ALA A 224 -16.63 -0.32 -10.60
C ALA A 224 -16.41 -0.57 -12.10
N SER A 225 -16.32 0.50 -12.89
CA SER A 225 -16.01 0.42 -14.32
C SER A 225 -15.33 1.69 -14.81
N PHE A 226 -14.54 1.57 -15.87
CA PHE A 226 -13.85 2.72 -16.47
C PHE A 226 -14.84 3.74 -17.02
N GLU A 227 -15.96 3.29 -17.60
CA GLU A 227 -17.01 4.15 -18.17
C GLU A 227 -17.61 5.08 -17.10
N ARG A 228 -17.77 4.60 -15.86
CA ARG A 228 -18.28 5.41 -14.75
C ARG A 228 -17.27 6.45 -14.25
N LEU A 229 -15.98 6.23 -14.51
CA LEU A 229 -14.89 7.12 -14.15
C LEU A 229 -14.48 8.05 -15.31
N GLU A 230 -15.14 7.97 -16.47
CA GLU A 230 -14.86 8.85 -17.59
C GLU A 230 -15.15 10.32 -17.30
N ALA A 231 -14.51 11.21 -18.07
CA ALA A 231 -14.60 12.65 -17.90
C ALA A 231 -14.32 13.11 -16.45
N TYR A 232 -13.29 12.51 -15.83
CA TYR A 232 -12.83 12.83 -14.47
C TYR A 232 -13.88 12.60 -13.36
N LYS A 233 -14.87 11.74 -13.62
CA LYS A 233 -15.76 11.25 -12.57
C LYS A 233 -14.99 10.35 -11.60
N THR A 234 -15.49 10.27 -10.38
CA THR A 234 -14.88 9.48 -9.30
C THR A 234 -15.96 8.72 -8.54
N LEU A 235 -15.55 7.65 -7.86
CA LEU A 235 -16.44 6.81 -7.05
C LEU A 235 -15.75 6.49 -5.72
N GLN A 236 -16.47 6.36 -4.62
CA GLN A 236 -15.95 5.93 -3.32
C GLN A 236 -16.50 4.57 -2.93
N TRP A 237 -15.66 3.55 -2.90
CA TRP A 237 -16.12 2.19 -2.61
C TRP A 237 -16.61 2.03 -1.16
N PRO A 238 -17.68 1.30 -0.82
CA PRO A 238 -18.41 0.34 -1.67
C PRO A 238 -19.08 0.95 -2.90
N ILE A 239 -18.94 0.28 -4.05
CA ILE A 239 -19.59 0.64 -5.33
C ILE A 239 -20.57 -0.48 -5.67
N ALA A 240 -21.86 -0.24 -5.46
CA ALA A 240 -22.91 -1.22 -5.76
C ALA A 240 -23.02 -1.46 -7.27
N LYS A 241 -23.67 -2.55 -7.70
CA LYS A 241 -23.83 -2.91 -9.12
C LYS A 241 -24.40 -1.80 -10.02
N ASP A 242 -25.35 -1.03 -9.51
CA ASP A 242 -25.93 0.13 -10.22
C ASP A 242 -24.98 1.34 -10.25
N GLY A 243 -23.84 1.22 -9.57
CA GLY A 243 -22.74 2.16 -9.33
C GLY A 243 -23.10 3.38 -8.52
N SER A 244 -24.13 3.26 -7.68
CA SER A 244 -24.19 4.06 -6.46
C SER A 244 -22.97 3.72 -5.59
N ASP A 245 -22.31 4.76 -5.08
CA ASP A 245 -21.12 4.66 -4.25
C ASP A 245 -21.43 5.09 -2.80
N GLN A 246 -20.51 4.85 -1.87
CA GLN A 246 -20.71 5.15 -0.45
C GLN A 246 -19.59 6.05 0.11
N PRO A 247 -19.77 7.38 0.05
CA PRO A 247 -18.83 8.34 0.62
C PRO A 247 -18.61 8.20 2.12
N ILE A 248 -19.66 7.88 2.88
CA ILE A 248 -19.60 7.79 4.35
C ILE A 248 -19.88 6.35 4.78
N LEU A 249 -18.91 5.74 5.47
CA LEU A 249 -19.04 4.41 6.03
C LEU A 249 -19.90 4.39 7.29
N TYR A 250 -20.42 3.21 7.60
CA TYR A 250 -21.12 2.89 8.84
C TYR A 250 -22.41 3.67 9.12
N LEU A 251 -22.99 4.40 8.15
CA LEU A 251 -24.22 5.17 8.38
C LEU A 251 -25.38 4.35 9.00
N ASN A 252 -25.49 3.08 8.63
CA ASN A 252 -26.60 2.21 9.06
C ASN A 252 -26.17 1.06 9.97
N ARG A 253 -24.92 0.58 9.88
CA ARG A 253 -24.42 -0.61 10.58
C ARG A 253 -22.89 -0.66 10.62
N PHE A 254 -22.34 -1.35 11.60
CA PHE A 254 -20.93 -1.76 11.60
C PHE A 254 -20.75 -3.12 10.89
N PRO A 255 -19.58 -3.42 10.32
CA PRO A 255 -19.34 -4.60 9.48
C PRO A 255 -19.06 -5.86 10.32
N PHE A 256 -19.88 -6.09 11.34
CA PHE A 256 -19.82 -7.29 12.19
C PHE A 256 -21.11 -8.10 12.03
N PRO A 257 -21.12 -9.42 12.34
CA PRO A 257 -22.29 -10.27 12.14
C PRO A 257 -23.57 -9.77 12.84
N ASP A 258 -23.44 -9.08 13.97
CA ASP A 258 -24.54 -8.50 14.75
C ASP A 258 -24.78 -7.01 14.46
N ASN A 259 -24.05 -6.44 13.49
CA ASN A 259 -24.11 -5.05 13.05
C ASN A 259 -23.67 -4.00 14.09
N LYS A 260 -23.04 -4.41 15.20
CA LYS A 260 -22.64 -3.52 16.30
C LYS A 260 -21.15 -3.27 16.33
N ALA A 261 -20.75 -2.06 16.72
CA ALA A 261 -19.35 -1.78 17.02
C ALA A 261 -18.87 -2.56 18.24
N ARG A 262 -17.56 -2.74 18.35
CA ARG A 262 -16.89 -3.45 19.43
C ARG A 262 -15.94 -2.50 20.16
N PHE A 263 -15.99 -2.51 21.48
CA PHE A 263 -14.95 -1.93 22.32
C PHE A 263 -13.87 -2.98 22.56
N TYR A 264 -12.62 -2.57 22.42
CA TYR A 264 -11.47 -3.41 22.75
C TYR A 264 -10.66 -2.71 23.85
N PRO A 265 -10.56 -3.30 25.06
CA PRO A 265 -9.75 -2.69 26.12
C PRO A 265 -8.29 -2.66 25.69
N VAL A 266 -7.66 -1.51 25.88
CA VAL A 266 -6.23 -1.30 25.59
C VAL A 266 -5.53 -0.81 26.85
N SER A 267 -4.28 -1.23 27.03
CA SER A 267 -3.45 -0.81 28.15
C SER A 267 -2.24 -0.07 27.61
N PHE A 268 -1.86 1.00 28.29
CA PHE A 268 -0.63 1.72 27.96
C PHE A 268 0.58 0.81 28.19
N ARG A 269 1.55 0.87 27.26
CA ARG A 269 2.83 0.19 27.32
C ARG A 269 3.90 1.21 27.00
N GLU A 270 4.97 1.22 27.79
CA GLU A 270 6.13 2.08 27.54
C GLU A 270 6.80 1.69 26.21
N PRO A 271 7.42 2.65 25.50
CA PRO A 271 8.26 2.37 24.34
C PRO A 271 9.37 1.36 24.68
N GLU A 272 9.70 0.48 23.74
CA GLU A 272 10.77 -0.51 23.94
C GLU A 272 12.17 0.12 23.81
N GLU A 273 12.32 1.13 22.95
CA GLU A 273 13.54 1.93 22.79
C GLU A 273 13.61 2.99 23.89
N ALA A 274 13.99 2.54 25.10
CA ALA A 274 14.26 3.43 26.23
C ALA A 274 15.64 4.08 26.11
N LEU A 275 15.74 5.33 26.55
CA LEU A 275 17.02 6.03 26.67
C LEU A 275 17.91 5.37 27.71
N ASP A 276 19.22 5.41 27.48
CA ASP A 276 20.23 4.95 28.42
C ASP A 276 21.44 5.91 28.45
N ASP A 277 22.51 5.53 29.17
CA ASP A 277 23.71 6.36 29.34
C ASP A 277 24.51 6.53 28.03
N ASP A 278 24.33 5.63 27.06
CA ASP A 278 25.01 5.66 25.76
C ASP A 278 24.14 6.36 24.68
N PHE A 279 22.81 6.29 24.80
CA PHE A 279 21.81 6.86 23.91
C PHE A 279 20.75 7.65 24.70
N ASP A 280 21.08 8.90 25.01
CA ASP A 280 20.27 9.79 25.85
C ASP A 280 19.30 10.70 25.06
N LEU A 281 19.20 10.52 23.73
CA LEU A 281 18.33 11.28 22.84
C LEU A 281 17.38 10.39 22.05
N PHE A 282 16.16 10.89 21.82
CA PHE A 282 15.22 10.30 20.87
C PHE A 282 15.49 10.78 19.45
N LEU A 283 15.59 9.85 18.51
CA LEU A 283 15.57 10.15 17.08
C LEU A 283 14.15 9.99 16.55
N ASN A 284 13.62 11.04 15.93
CA ASN A 284 12.34 10.98 15.21
C ASN A 284 12.56 11.36 13.75
N ASN A 285 12.19 10.48 12.83
CA ASN A 285 12.25 10.78 11.40
C ASN A 285 10.93 11.39 10.93
N GLY A 286 11.03 12.27 9.94
CA GLY A 286 9.90 13.07 9.46
C GLY A 286 9.77 13.07 7.95
N ARG A 287 8.93 13.98 7.48
CA ARG A 287 8.75 14.33 6.08
C ARG A 287 8.77 15.84 5.96
N ILE A 288 9.19 16.31 4.79
CA ILE A 288 9.14 17.72 4.40
C ILE A 288 8.18 17.86 3.22
N LEU A 289 7.75 19.08 2.94
CA LEU A 289 6.75 19.34 1.90
C LEU A 289 7.33 19.10 0.50
N GLU A 290 8.58 19.49 0.30
CA GLU A 290 9.26 19.57 -1.00
C GLU A 290 9.59 18.19 -1.54
N HIS A 291 10.09 17.29 -0.67
CA HIS A 291 10.54 15.97 -1.06
C HIS A 291 9.59 14.86 -0.58
N PHE A 292 9.19 14.02 -1.53
CA PHE A 292 8.40 12.82 -1.25
C PHE A 292 9.32 11.63 -0.98
N HIS A 293 9.22 11.07 0.23
CA HIS A 293 9.95 9.88 0.70
C HIS A 293 11.47 9.95 0.42
N GLU A 294 12.08 8.88 -0.12
CA GLU A 294 13.49 8.79 -0.46
C GLU A 294 13.91 9.68 -1.64
N GLY A 295 12.92 10.35 -2.27
CA GLY A 295 13.13 11.37 -3.28
C GLY A 295 13.53 10.83 -4.64
N ASN A 296 13.29 9.53 -4.91
CA ASN A 296 13.55 8.87 -6.19
C ASN A 296 12.95 9.63 -7.40
N MET A 297 11.84 10.33 -7.20
CA MET A 297 11.24 11.24 -8.19
C MET A 297 11.62 12.71 -7.94
N THR A 298 11.44 13.21 -6.71
CA THR A 298 11.47 14.66 -6.43
C THR A 298 12.89 15.26 -6.41
N HIS A 299 13.92 14.51 -6.03
CA HIS A 299 15.32 14.99 -6.12
C HIS A 299 15.80 15.18 -7.56
N ARG A 300 15.07 14.64 -8.54
CA ARG A 300 15.37 14.78 -9.97
C ARG A 300 14.72 16.01 -10.62
N VAL A 301 13.94 16.77 -9.86
CA VAL A 301 13.32 18.01 -10.33
C VAL A 301 14.13 19.17 -9.78
N ASP A 302 14.89 19.85 -10.65
CA ASP A 302 15.82 20.91 -10.27
C ASP A 302 15.16 21.97 -9.38
N GLY A 303 13.96 22.43 -9.74
CA GLY A 303 13.23 23.43 -8.95
C GLY A 303 12.76 22.96 -7.58
N ILE A 304 12.49 21.67 -7.38
CA ILE A 304 12.16 21.14 -6.04
C ILE A 304 13.43 20.97 -5.22
N ARG A 305 14.50 20.47 -5.85
CA ARG A 305 15.79 20.25 -5.19
C ARG A 305 16.44 21.57 -4.74
N GLU A 306 16.24 22.66 -5.47
CA GLU A 306 16.78 23.97 -5.09
C GLU A 306 16.22 24.49 -3.75
N GLU A 307 14.95 24.20 -3.45
CA GLU A 307 14.30 24.65 -2.20
C GLU A 307 14.86 23.91 -0.97
N THR A 308 15.09 22.60 -1.06
CA THR A 308 15.66 21.79 0.02
C THR A 308 16.78 20.87 -0.51
N PRO A 309 17.99 21.41 -0.75
CA PRO A 309 19.04 20.68 -1.47
C PRO A 309 19.71 19.58 -0.65
N GLU A 310 19.63 19.67 0.68
CA GLU A 310 20.31 18.79 1.61
C GLU A 310 19.37 18.29 2.71
N ARG A 311 19.70 17.13 3.27
CA ARG A 311 19.05 16.60 4.47
C ARG A 311 19.63 17.31 5.69
N TYR A 312 18.80 17.56 6.68
CA TYR A 312 19.21 18.23 7.91
C TYR A 312 18.66 17.50 9.13
N LEU A 313 19.28 17.77 10.29
CA LEU A 313 18.84 17.30 11.59
C LEU A 313 18.35 18.52 12.39
N GLU A 314 17.10 18.48 12.84
CA GLU A 314 16.58 19.49 13.76
C GLU A 314 16.98 19.10 15.19
N ILE A 315 17.73 19.97 15.86
CA ILE A 315 18.23 19.76 17.22
C ILE A 315 17.66 20.87 18.10
N SER A 316 17.28 20.53 19.34
CA SER A 316 16.86 21.52 20.33
C SER A 316 18.01 22.48 20.65
N GLU A 317 17.73 23.78 20.78
CA GLU A 317 18.71 24.78 21.22
C GLU A 317 19.35 24.44 22.59
N ASP A 318 18.65 23.66 23.43
CA ASP A 318 19.17 23.22 24.72
C ASP A 318 20.30 22.18 24.61
N LEU A 319 20.41 21.48 23.47
CA LEU A 319 21.49 20.55 23.15
C LEU A 319 22.67 21.20 22.42
N GLU A 320 22.53 22.45 21.98
CA GLU A 320 23.58 23.20 21.25
C GLU A 320 24.64 23.82 22.18
N LYS A 321 24.39 23.86 23.50
CA LYS A 321 25.24 24.52 24.51
C LYS A 321 26.29 23.59 25.11
#